data_AF-A0A3N0XD16-F1
#
_entry.id   AF-A0A3N0XD16-F1
#
_cell.length_a   1.000
_cell.length_b   1.000
_cell.length_c   1.000
_cell.angle_alpha   90.00
_cell.angle_beta   90.00
_cell.angle_gamma   90.00
#
_symmetry.space_group_name_H-M   'P 1'
#
loop_
_entity.id
_entity.type
_entity.pdbx_description
1 polymer ?
#
loop_
_entity_poly.entity_id
_entity_poly.type
_entity_poly.pdbx_seq_one_letter_code
_entity_poly.pdbx_strand_id
1 'polypeptide(L)'
;MIYQVWKSFSSFEGKSEFSTWLYRIALNTAIIFLKSEKRRSFIQNDDVSLYKIKEDDYNLEDEQNLKLMYECIQKLNPIDKALIFYYLEDFSGKEMAEQMGISEANARVKLNRAKDKLKELINKRASRD
;
A
#
# COMPACT_ATOMS: atom_id res chain seq x y z
N MET A 1 5.85 1.33 -16.54
CA MET A 1 5.72 2.68 -15.94
C MET A 1 6.60 3.72 -16.63
N ILE A 2 7.93 3.49 -16.70
CA ILE A 2 8.92 4.45 -17.25
C ILE A 2 8.56 4.97 -18.66
N TYR A 3 8.07 4.10 -19.55
CA TYR A 3 7.64 4.49 -20.90
C TYR A 3 6.48 5.52 -20.90
N GLN A 4 5.50 5.39 -20.01
CA GLN A 4 4.35 6.30 -19.94
C GLN A 4 4.76 7.68 -19.39
N VAL A 5 5.72 7.69 -18.47
CA VAL A 5 6.34 8.92 -17.96
C VAL A 5 7.07 9.63 -19.09
N TRP A 6 7.91 8.93 -19.84
CA TRP A 6 8.64 9.48 -20.98
C TRP A 6 7.71 10.02 -22.07
N LYS A 7 6.64 9.29 -22.40
CA LYS A 7 5.63 9.71 -23.38
C LYS A 7 4.87 10.97 -22.95
N SER A 8 4.62 11.12 -21.65
CA SER A 8 3.84 12.25 -21.12
C SER A 8 4.70 13.47 -20.80
N PHE A 9 6.03 13.34 -20.77
CA PHE A 9 6.95 14.40 -20.34
C PHE A 9 6.81 15.69 -21.17
N SER A 10 6.53 15.59 -22.47
CA SER A 10 6.28 16.76 -23.33
C SER A 10 5.04 17.58 -22.94
N SER A 11 4.15 17.02 -22.12
CA SER A 11 2.95 17.68 -21.60
C SER A 11 3.12 18.24 -20.19
N PHE A 12 4.32 18.15 -19.61
CA PHE A 12 4.60 18.73 -18.30
C PHE A 12 4.80 20.25 -18.42
N GLU A 13 3.75 21.01 -18.08
CA GLU A 13 3.73 22.47 -18.18
C GLU A 13 4.34 23.19 -16.96
N GLY A 14 4.95 22.47 -16.01
CA GLY A 14 5.57 23.08 -14.82
C GLY A 14 4.58 23.71 -13.83
N LYS A 15 3.28 23.45 -13.97
CA LYS A 15 2.22 23.99 -13.10
C LYS A 15 2.10 23.29 -11.73
N SER A 16 2.93 22.27 -11.49
CA SER A 16 3.03 21.53 -10.22
C SER A 16 4.44 20.99 -10.05
N GLU A 17 4.81 20.61 -8.83
CA GLU A 17 6.04 19.85 -8.57
C GLU A 17 6.11 18.59 -9.44
N PHE A 18 7.33 18.22 -9.84
CA PHE A 18 7.56 17.05 -10.70
C PHE A 18 7.08 15.76 -10.01
N SER A 19 7.25 15.64 -8.70
CA SER A 19 6.76 14.51 -7.90
C SER A 19 5.24 14.38 -7.95
N THR A 20 4.51 15.49 -7.85
CA THR A 20 3.04 15.52 -7.95
C THR A 20 2.56 15.12 -9.34
N TRP A 21 3.23 15.62 -10.40
CA TRP A 21 2.90 15.24 -11.77
C TRP A 21 3.20 13.75 -12.03
N LEU A 22 4.36 13.25 -11.58
CA LEU A 22 4.76 11.85 -11.69
C LEU A 22 3.79 10.92 -10.95
N TYR A 23 3.37 11.31 -9.74
CA TYR A 23 2.37 10.58 -8.96
C TYR A 23 1.06 10.42 -9.74
N ARG A 24 0.57 11.48 -10.41
CA ARG A 24 -0.64 11.41 -11.25
C ARG A 24 -0.46 10.45 -12.42
N ILE A 25 0.70 10.45 -13.09
CA ILE A 25 0.99 9.52 -14.20
C ILE A 25 1.02 8.08 -13.69
N ALA A 26 1.69 7.82 -12.56
CA ALA A 26 1.79 6.49 -11.95
C ALA A 26 0.40 5.96 -11.54
N LEU A 27 -0.38 6.78 -10.83
CA LEU A 27 -1.72 6.42 -10.36
C LEU A 27 -2.69 6.13 -11.50
N ASN A 28 -2.73 7.00 -12.52
CA ASN A 28 -3.58 6.78 -13.69
C ASN A 28 -3.18 5.51 -14.46
N THR A 29 -1.87 5.26 -14.58
CA THR A 29 -1.36 4.04 -15.21
C THR A 29 -1.78 2.79 -14.44
N ALA A 30 -1.66 2.81 -13.11
CA ALA A 30 -2.11 1.71 -12.24
C ALA A 30 -3.62 1.47 -12.36
N ILE A 31 -4.44 2.53 -12.35
CA ILE A 31 -5.90 2.43 -12.50
C ILE A 31 -6.28 1.85 -13.88
N ILE A 32 -5.62 2.29 -14.96
CA ILE A 32 -5.87 1.75 -16.31
C ILE A 32 -5.49 0.27 -16.38
N PHE A 33 -4.35 -0.09 -15.80
CA PHE A 33 -3.88 -1.47 -15.73
C PHE A 33 -4.91 -2.36 -15.01
N LEU A 34 -5.31 -1.99 -13.79
CA LEU A 34 -6.31 -2.72 -13.00
C LEU A 34 -7.68 -2.81 -13.70
N LYS A 35 -8.12 -1.75 -14.39
CA LYS A 35 -9.37 -1.75 -15.18
C LYS A 35 -9.27 -2.60 -16.44
N SER A 36 -8.09 -2.74 -17.02
CA SER A 36 -7.85 -3.61 -18.18
C SER A 36 -7.77 -5.07 -17.78
N GLU A 37 -7.22 -5.36 -16.60
CA GLU A 37 -7.15 -6.69 -16.00
C GLU A 37 -8.53 -7.23 -15.64
N LYS A 38 -9.38 -6.42 -14.99
CA LYS A 38 -10.81 -6.74 -14.77
C LYS A 38 -11.63 -6.93 -16.05
N ARG A 39 -11.24 -6.31 -17.16
CA ARG A 39 -11.91 -6.52 -18.47
C ARG A 39 -11.39 -7.75 -19.19
N ARG A 40 -10.11 -8.08 -19.04
CA ARG A 40 -9.51 -9.30 -19.60
C ARG A 40 -10.07 -10.56 -18.92
N SER A 41 -10.36 -10.53 -17.61
CA SER A 41 -11.00 -11.65 -16.92
C SER A 41 -12.45 -11.92 -17.38
N PHE A 42 -13.14 -10.94 -17.97
CA PHE A 42 -14.51 -11.09 -18.49
C PHE A 42 -14.57 -11.57 -19.95
N ILE A 43 -13.48 -11.45 -20.71
CA ILE A 43 -13.44 -11.72 -22.16
C ILE A 43 -12.70 -13.03 -22.50
N GLN A 44 -12.10 -13.73 -21.53
CA GLN A 44 -11.45 -15.03 -21.77
C GLN A 44 -12.48 -16.16 -22.00
N ASN A 45 -12.99 -16.25 -23.22
CA ASN A 45 -13.56 -17.47 -23.78
C ASN A 45 -13.05 -17.78 -25.21
N ASP A 46 -12.05 -17.07 -25.71
CA ASP A 46 -11.39 -17.46 -26.97
C ASP A 46 -9.87 -17.49 -26.83
N ASP A 47 -9.36 -18.71 -26.99
CA ASP A 47 -8.00 -19.14 -27.35
C ASP A 47 -6.82 -18.30 -26.79
N VAL A 48 -6.55 -18.49 -25.50
CA VAL A 48 -5.39 -17.94 -24.77
C VAL A 48 -4.18 -18.87 -24.87
N SER A 49 -3.97 -19.54 -26.00
CA SER A 49 -2.84 -20.48 -26.18
C SER A 49 -1.52 -19.78 -26.58
N LEU A 50 -1.56 -18.50 -26.99
CA LEU A 50 -0.40 -17.78 -27.55
C LEU A 50 0.17 -16.65 -26.69
N TYR A 51 -0.45 -16.33 -25.56
CA TYR A 51 0.07 -15.34 -24.61
C TYR A 51 0.36 -16.02 -23.28
N LYS A 52 1.54 -16.65 -23.17
CA LYS A 52 2.19 -16.84 -21.86
C LYS A 52 2.61 -15.46 -21.34
N ILE A 53 1.63 -14.67 -20.90
CA ILE A 53 1.86 -13.69 -19.86
C ILE A 53 2.39 -14.53 -18.71
N LYS A 54 3.62 -14.26 -18.26
CA LYS A 54 4.05 -14.76 -16.97
C LYS A 54 2.97 -14.28 -16.00
N GLU A 55 2.15 -15.19 -15.49
CA GLU A 55 1.44 -14.94 -14.25
C GLU A 55 2.54 -14.49 -13.30
N ASP A 56 2.59 -13.19 -12.99
CA ASP A 56 3.25 -12.76 -11.78
C ASP A 56 2.54 -13.58 -10.70
N ASP A 57 3.30 -14.49 -10.11
CA ASP A 57 2.86 -15.53 -9.20
C ASP A 57 1.84 -14.92 -8.24
N TYR A 58 0.55 -15.22 -8.45
CA TYR A 58 -0.53 -14.64 -7.67
C TYR A 58 -0.42 -15.27 -6.28
N ASN A 59 0.39 -14.65 -5.43
CA ASN A 59 0.83 -15.26 -4.20
C ASN A 59 -0.30 -15.19 -3.16
N LEU A 60 -1.13 -16.24 -3.15
CA LEU A 60 -2.19 -16.44 -2.16
C LEU A 60 -1.67 -16.27 -0.72
N GLU A 61 -0.40 -16.59 -0.46
CA GLU A 61 0.23 -16.41 0.84
C GLU A 61 0.34 -14.93 1.22
N ASP A 62 0.70 -14.05 0.27
CA ASP A 62 0.80 -12.60 0.52
C ASP A 62 -0.56 -11.98 0.80
N GLU A 63 -1.61 -12.41 0.10
CA GLU A 63 -2.98 -11.94 0.35
C GLU A 63 -3.48 -12.38 1.74
N GLN A 64 -3.20 -13.63 2.13
CA GLN A 64 -3.53 -14.14 3.46
C GLN A 64 -2.76 -13.42 4.56
N ASN A 65 -1.46 -13.17 4.37
CA ASN A 65 -0.62 -12.41 5.28
C ASN A 65 -1.10 -10.97 5.45
N LEU A 66 -1.50 -10.32 4.35
CA LEU A 66 -2.05 -8.97 4.38
C LEU A 66 -3.36 -8.92 5.15
N LYS A 67 -4.28 -9.87 4.90
CA LYS A 67 -5.54 -9.98 5.63
C LYS A 67 -5.30 -10.20 7.12
N LEU A 68 -4.39 -11.10 7.47
CA LEU A 68 -4.00 -11.37 8.85
C LEU A 68 -3.46 -10.11 9.55
N MET A 69 -2.60 -9.35 8.87
CA MET A 69 -2.07 -8.09 9.39
C MET A 69 -3.20 -7.12 9.75
N TYR A 70 -4.14 -6.89 8.83
CA TYR A 70 -5.28 -5.99 9.07
C TYR A 70 -6.17 -6.48 10.23
N GLU A 71 -6.45 -7.78 10.32
CA GLU A 71 -7.19 -8.35 11.47
C GLU A 71 -6.48 -8.09 12.81
N CYS A 72 -5.15 -8.19 12.84
CA CYS A 72 -4.37 -7.90 14.04
C CYS A 72 -4.32 -6.40 14.37
N ILE A 73 -4.22 -5.52 13.37
CA ILE A 73 -4.31 -4.06 13.57
C ILE A 73 -5.66 -3.70 14.21
N GLN A 74 -6.75 -4.35 13.81
CA GLN A 74 -8.07 -4.07 14.37
C GLN A 74 -8.17 -4.37 15.88
N LYS A 75 -7.32 -5.26 16.41
CA LYS A 75 -7.25 -5.63 17.84
C LYS A 75 -6.41 -4.65 18.68
N LEU A 76 -5.66 -3.75 18.06
CA LEU A 76 -4.95 -2.70 18.77
C LEU A 76 -5.94 -1.71 19.39
N ASN A 77 -5.52 -1.08 20.49
CA ASN A 77 -6.27 0.06 21.04
C ASN A 77 -6.29 1.23 20.02
N PRO A 78 -7.22 2.19 20.17
CA PRO A 78 -7.40 3.26 19.17
C PRO A 78 -6.13 4.08 18.90
N ILE A 79 -5.30 4.31 19.92
CA ILE A 79 -4.08 5.12 19.81
C ILE A 79 -3.01 4.37 19.01
N ASP A 80 -2.74 3.12 19.39
CA ASP A 80 -1.75 2.27 18.71
C ASP A 80 -2.19 2.01 17.25
N LYS A 81 -3.50 1.80 17.02
CA LYS A 81 -4.08 1.66 15.68
C LYS A 81 -3.86 2.89 14.82
N ALA A 82 -4.13 4.09 15.34
CA ALA A 82 -3.93 5.34 14.62
C ALA A 82 -2.45 5.55 14.24
N LEU A 83 -1.52 5.26 15.16
CA LEU A 83 -0.08 5.34 14.91
C LEU A 83 0.38 4.40 13.79
N ILE A 84 -0.13 3.16 13.78
CA ILE A 84 0.17 2.23 12.70
C ILE A 84 -0.38 2.72 11.37
N PHE A 85 -1.61 3.26 11.33
CA PHE A 85 -2.16 3.81 10.08
C PHE A 85 -1.37 5.01 9.58
N TYR A 86 -1.01 5.97 10.43
CA TYR A 86 -0.15 7.08 10.00
C TYR A 86 1.20 6.60 9.48
N TYR A 87 1.79 5.58 10.10
CA TYR A 87 3.03 4.98 9.61
C TYR A 87 2.87 4.30 8.23
N LEU A 88 1.74 3.65 7.98
CA LEU A 88 1.45 3.04 6.67
C LEU A 88 1.19 4.07 5.58
N GLU A 89 0.74 5.27 5.95
CA GLU A 89 0.57 6.43 5.07
C GLU A 89 1.86 7.29 4.95
N ASP A 90 3.00 6.75 5.38
CA ASP A 90 4.33 7.40 5.32
C ASP A 90 4.45 8.73 6.09
N PHE A 91 3.62 8.95 7.12
CA PHE A 91 3.76 10.14 7.97
C PHE A 91 5.10 10.13 8.70
N SER A 92 5.74 11.28 8.81
CA SER A 92 6.90 11.47 9.68
C SER A 92 6.50 11.46 11.15
N GLY A 93 7.47 11.21 12.04
CA GLY A 93 7.24 11.27 13.49
C GLY A 93 6.72 12.63 13.96
N LYS A 94 7.09 13.72 13.26
CA LYS A 94 6.61 15.07 13.50
C LYS A 94 5.14 15.23 13.10
N GLU A 95 4.75 14.79 11.90
CA GLU A 95 3.36 14.86 11.44
C GLU A 95 2.44 14.01 12.33
N MET A 96 2.87 12.81 12.74
CA MET A 96 2.13 11.99 13.70
C MET A 96 1.93 12.72 15.03
N ALA A 97 2.98 13.38 15.52
CA ALA A 97 2.93 14.12 16.79
C ALA A 97 1.96 15.30 16.73
N GLU A 98 1.97 16.04 15.63
CA GLU A 98 1.04 17.13 15.36
C GLU A 98 -0.42 16.64 15.30
N GLN A 99 -0.69 15.57 14.55
CA GLN A 99 -2.05 14.99 14.46
C GLN A 99 -2.57 14.46 15.80
N MET A 100 -1.67 13.97 16.65
CA MET A 100 -2.04 13.35 17.93
C MET A 100 -1.98 14.30 19.13
N GLY A 101 -1.48 15.52 18.96
CA GLY A 101 -1.32 16.48 20.05
C GLY A 101 -0.32 16.03 21.13
N ILE A 102 0.73 15.31 20.73
CA ILE A 102 1.79 14.82 21.64
C ILE A 102 3.17 15.27 21.16
N SER A 103 4.22 15.06 21.95
CA SER A 103 5.58 15.32 21.49
C SER A 103 6.07 14.28 20.47
N GLU A 104 6.96 14.69 19.56
CA GLU A 104 7.56 13.78 18.57
C GLU A 104 8.25 12.57 19.22
N ALA A 105 8.99 12.79 20.32
CA ALA A 105 9.60 11.70 21.07
C ALA A 105 8.57 10.70 21.60
N ASN A 106 7.43 11.18 22.11
CA ASN A 106 6.35 10.32 22.58
C ASN A 106 5.68 9.57 21.42
N ALA A 107 5.45 10.22 20.28
CA ALA A 107 4.91 9.58 19.08
C ALA A 107 5.81 8.44 18.59
N ARG A 108 7.13 8.67 18.49
CA ARG A 108 8.11 7.63 18.10
C ARG A 108 8.13 6.45 19.08
N VAL A 109 8.13 6.71 20.39
CA VAL A 109 8.11 5.65 21.42
C VAL A 109 6.81 4.85 21.36
N LYS A 110 5.66 5.51 21.23
CA LYS A 110 4.37 4.83 21.10
C LYS A 110 4.27 4.03 19.81
N LEU A 111 4.76 4.56 18.68
CA LEU A 111 4.79 3.85 17.41
C LEU A 111 5.59 2.55 17.53
N ASN A 112 6.79 2.59 18.12
CA ASN A 112 7.60 1.38 18.31
C ASN A 112 6.86 0.35 19.17
N ARG A 113 6.26 0.77 20.29
CA ARG A 113 5.44 -0.12 21.13
C ARG A 113 4.23 -0.68 20.38
N ALA A 114 3.59 0.10 19.52
CA ALA A 114 2.47 -0.36 18.70
C ALA A 114 2.93 -1.42 17.68
N LYS A 115 4.09 -1.23 17.04
CA LYS A 115 4.70 -2.21 16.13
C LYS A 115 5.04 -3.52 16.86
N ASP A 116 5.60 -3.43 18.06
CA ASP A 116 5.94 -4.61 18.88
C ASP A 116 4.68 -5.40 19.24
N LYS A 117 3.63 -4.73 19.73
CA LYS A 117 2.33 -5.37 20.01
C LYS A 117 1.72 -6.02 18.77
N LEU A 118 1.79 -5.34 17.61
CA LEU A 118 1.28 -5.88 16.36
C LEU A 118 2.03 -7.16 15.98
N LYS A 119 3.36 -7.16 16.11
CA LYS A 119 4.20 -8.33 15.87
C LYS A 119 3.86 -9.49 16.79
N GLU A 120 3.64 -9.23 18.08
CA GLU A 120 3.19 -10.25 19.04
C GLU A 120 1.83 -10.85 18.65
N LEU A 121 0.87 -10.01 18.24
CA LEU A 121 -0.46 -10.46 17.79
C LEU A 121 -0.38 -11.34 16.54
N ILE A 122 0.45 -10.96 15.57
CA ILE A 122 0.67 -11.74 14.34
C ILE A 122 1.31 -13.09 14.70
N ASN A 123 2.40 -13.09 15.47
CA ASN A 123 3.09 -14.33 15.87
C ASN A 123 2.14 -15.28 16.62
N LYS A 124 1.34 -14.75 17.56
CA LYS A 124 0.38 -15.56 18.33
C LYS A 124 -0.71 -16.17 17.45
N ARG A 125 -1.07 -15.54 16.34
CA ARG A 125 -2.06 -16.06 15.40
C ARG A 125 -1.44 -17.07 14.44
N ALA A 126 -0.24 -16.78 13.92
CA ALA A 126 0.54 -17.71 13.11
C ALA A 126 0.93 -19.01 13.85
N SER A 127 1.07 -18.99 15.18
CA SER A 127 1.31 -20.20 15.98
C SER A 127 0.04 -20.99 16.34
N ARG A 128 -1.15 -20.51 15.95
CA ARG A 128 -2.44 -21.17 16.22
C ARG A 128 -3.05 -21.85 15.00
N ASP A 129 -2.57 -21.50 13.81
CA ASP A 129 -2.89 -22.10 12.52
C ASP A 129 -1.81 -23.13 12.16
#